data_AF-A0A0J8RWR5-F1
#
_entry.id   AF-A0A0J8RWR5-F1
#
_cell.length_a   1.000
_cell.length_b   1.000
_cell.length_c   1.000
_cell.angle_alpha   90.00
_cell.angle_beta   90.00
_cell.angle_gamma   90.00
#
_symmetry.space_group_name_H-M   'P 1'
#
loop_
_entity.id
_entity.type
_entity.pdbx_description
1 polymer ?
#
loop_
_entity_poly.entity_id
_entity_poly.type
_entity_poly.pdbx_seq_one_letter_code
_entity_poly.pdbx_strand_id
1 'polypeptide(L)'
;MEAKPRERRRLTFARGGLLGGNLTVKKILNDMGQLVGAEAIEFVWAFNTGNVTAVFKSVATARTVRDHFLALAIHKSNPYYDVQVTFSTDPCEKQLNLESQIGVPQHRRNRGRRAGA
;
A
#
# COMPACT_ATOMS: atom_id res chain seq x y z
N MET A 1 26.06 10.07 20.16
CA MET A 1 24.80 9.47 20.63
C MET A 1 24.30 8.58 19.52
N GLU A 2 24.52 7.28 19.65
CA GLU A 2 24.03 6.28 18.70
C GLU A 2 22.51 6.26 18.81
N ALA A 3 21.82 6.69 17.75
CA ALA A 3 20.37 6.64 17.72
C ALA A 3 19.98 5.16 17.77
N LYS A 4 19.45 4.72 18.92
CA LYS A 4 18.85 3.39 19.11
C LYS A 4 18.06 3.04 17.84
N PRO A 5 18.32 1.91 17.17
CA PRO A 5 17.65 1.59 15.92
C PRO A 5 16.16 1.70 16.13
N ARG A 6 15.53 2.70 15.51
CA ARG A 6 14.09 2.90 15.64
C ARG A 6 13.44 1.66 15.04
N GLU A 7 12.74 0.88 15.85
CA GLU A 7 12.05 -0.35 15.44
C GLU A 7 10.81 -0.06 14.59
N ARG A 8 10.94 0.84 13.63
CA ARG A 8 9.89 1.20 12.69
C ARG A 8 9.56 0.02 11.81
N ARG A 9 8.29 -0.10 11.48
CA ARG A 9 7.79 -1.15 10.58
C ARG A 9 6.75 -0.62 9.64
N ARG A 10 6.83 -1.07 8.39
CA ARG A 10 5.88 -0.73 7.35
C ARG A 10 4.91 -1.90 7.15
N LEU A 11 3.63 -1.58 7.12
CA LEU A 11 2.59 -2.46 6.58
C LEU A 11 2.16 -1.95 5.21
N THR A 12 1.88 -2.88 4.30
CA THR A 12 1.21 -2.59 3.03
C THR A 12 -0.09 -3.35 2.99
N PHE A 13 -1.19 -2.62 2.88
CA PHE A 13 -2.55 -3.09 2.66
C PHE A 13 -2.84 -3.04 1.16
N ALA A 14 -3.14 -4.18 0.56
CA ALA A 14 -3.36 -4.29 -0.88
C ALA A 14 -4.64 -5.07 -1.18
N ARG A 15 -5.49 -4.51 -2.04
CA ARG A 15 -6.66 -5.17 -2.64
C ARG A 15 -7.08 -4.41 -3.89
N GLY A 16 -7.51 -5.11 -4.94
CA GLY A 16 -8.14 -4.46 -6.10
C GLY A 16 -9.28 -3.54 -5.65
N GLY A 17 -9.19 -2.25 -6.00
CA GLY A 17 -10.20 -1.26 -5.61
C GLY A 17 -10.34 -1.01 -4.10
N LEU A 18 -9.29 -1.25 -3.30
CA LEU A 18 -9.27 -0.97 -1.85
C LEU A 18 -9.86 0.40 -1.50
N LEU A 19 -9.54 1.43 -2.28
CA LEU A 19 -9.97 2.82 -2.12
C LEU A 19 -11.08 3.25 -3.09
N GLY A 20 -11.69 2.30 -3.83
CA GLY A 20 -12.68 2.58 -4.88
C GLY A 20 -14.14 2.49 -4.43
N GLY A 21 -14.41 2.07 -3.19
CA GLY A 21 -15.76 1.90 -2.65
C GLY A 21 -15.94 2.64 -1.32
N ASN A 22 -16.35 1.91 -0.27
CA ASN A 22 -16.68 2.49 1.03
C ASN A 22 -15.47 2.79 1.94
N LEU A 23 -14.24 2.51 1.46
CA LEU A 23 -13.01 2.74 2.21
C LEU A 23 -12.25 3.92 1.62
N THR A 24 -11.85 4.82 2.51
CA THR A 24 -10.99 5.97 2.20
C THR A 24 -9.75 5.90 3.06
N VAL A 25 -8.66 6.53 2.62
CA VAL A 25 -7.40 6.61 3.40
C VAL A 25 -7.66 7.16 4.80
N LYS A 26 -8.55 8.16 4.93
CA LYS A 26 -8.96 8.73 6.22
C LYS A 26 -9.63 7.71 7.12
N LYS A 27 -10.52 6.85 6.58
CA LYS A 27 -11.17 5.79 7.36
C LYS A 27 -10.17 4.74 7.84
N ILE A 28 -9.27 4.31 6.95
CA ILE A 28 -8.24 3.33 7.28
C ILE A 28 -7.29 3.88 8.35
N LEU A 29 -6.84 5.13 8.21
CA LEU A 29 -6.03 5.82 9.21
C LEU A 29 -6.75 5.92 10.56
N ASN A 30 -8.04 6.29 10.56
CA ASN A 30 -8.84 6.34 11.77
C ASN A 30 -8.94 4.96 12.44
N ASP A 31 -9.21 3.90 11.68
CA ASP A 31 -9.36 2.55 12.22
C ASP A 31 -8.04 2.03 12.83
N MET A 32 -6.91 2.29 12.17
CA MET A 32 -5.59 2.01 12.74
C MET A 32 -5.36 2.83 14.02
N GLY A 33 -5.69 4.12 13.99
CA GLY A 33 -5.52 5.03 15.13
C GLY A 33 -6.38 4.65 16.35
N GLN A 34 -7.60 4.15 16.14
CA GLN A 34 -8.45 3.63 17.21
C GLN A 34 -7.88 2.36 17.85
N LEU A 35 -7.13 1.56 17.09
CA LEU A 35 -6.55 0.31 17.57
C LEU A 35 -5.25 0.52 18.35
N VAL A 36 -4.35 1.40 17.88
CA VAL A 36 -2.98 1.53 18.42
C VAL A 36 -2.59 2.94 18.86
N GLY A 37 -3.52 3.89 18.80
CA GLY A 37 -3.23 5.31 19.00
C GLY A 37 -2.73 5.98 17.72
N ALA A 38 -3.17 7.22 17.47
CA ALA A 38 -2.76 7.98 16.30
C ALA A 38 -1.25 8.30 16.32
N GLU A 39 -0.69 8.48 17.51
CA GLU A 39 0.72 8.72 17.74
C GLU A 39 1.62 7.53 17.43
N ALA A 40 1.08 6.31 17.35
CA ALA A 40 1.84 5.12 16.96
C ALA A 40 2.10 5.05 15.44
N ILE A 41 1.34 5.82 14.66
CA ILE A 41 1.42 5.90 13.21
C ILE A 41 2.30 7.09 12.86
N GLU A 42 3.38 6.86 12.09
CA GLU A 42 4.25 7.95 11.64
C GLU A 42 3.77 8.54 10.32
N PHE A 43 3.56 7.69 9.31
CA PHE A 43 3.18 8.11 7.97
C PHE A 43 2.22 7.10 7.35
N VAL A 44 1.30 7.60 6.53
CA VAL A 44 0.44 6.79 5.69
C VAL A 44 0.50 7.35 4.27
N TRP A 45 0.74 6.46 3.31
CA TRP A 45 0.68 6.78 1.88
C TRP A 45 -0.34 5.89 1.21
N ALA A 46 -1.10 6.47 0.28
CA ALA A 46 -1.98 5.73 -0.59
C ALA A 46 -1.39 5.75 -2.00
N PHE A 47 -1.32 4.57 -2.61
CA PHE A 47 -0.84 4.40 -3.97
C PHE A 47 -1.95 3.80 -4.80
N ASN A 48 -2.36 4.52 -5.86
CA ASN A 48 -3.47 4.15 -6.73
C ASN A 48 -4.78 3.94 -5.95
N THR A 49 -5.74 3.23 -6.53
CA THR A 49 -7.01 2.86 -5.87
C THR A 49 -6.92 1.55 -5.09
N GLY A 50 -5.74 0.90 -5.03
CA GLY A 50 -5.62 -0.48 -4.53
C GLY A 50 -4.66 -0.70 -3.36
N ASN A 51 -3.79 0.27 -3.05
CA ASN A 51 -2.73 0.06 -2.07
C ASN A 51 -2.65 1.21 -1.06
N VAL A 52 -2.46 0.86 0.21
CA VAL A 52 -2.16 1.80 1.30
C VAL A 52 -0.97 1.26 2.06
N THR A 53 0.02 2.09 2.33
CA THR A 53 1.16 1.76 3.19
C THR A 53 1.14 2.61 4.43
N ALA A 54 1.38 2.00 5.59
CA ALA A 54 1.47 2.69 6.87
C ALA A 54 2.79 2.34 7.57
N VAL A 55 3.46 3.33 8.14
CA VAL A 55 4.67 3.16 8.95
C VAL A 55 4.32 3.39 10.41
N PHE A 56 4.71 2.44 11.26
CA PHE A 56 4.47 2.45 12.70
C PHE A 56 5.79 2.64 13.46
N LYS A 57 5.71 3.26 14.65
CA LYS A 57 6.86 3.51 15.52
C LYS A 57 7.47 2.26 16.16
N SER A 58 6.73 1.15 16.19
CA SER A 58 7.21 -0.10 16.80
C SER A 58 6.76 -1.33 16.02
N VAL A 59 7.54 -2.40 16.14
CA VAL A 59 7.18 -3.73 15.63
C VAL A 59 5.91 -4.25 16.27
N ALA A 60 5.76 -4.04 17.58
CA ALA A 60 4.61 -4.52 18.34
C ALA A 60 3.30 -3.93 17.79
N THR A 61 3.22 -2.60 17.64
CA THR A 61 2.03 -1.95 17.07
C THR A 61 1.76 -2.37 15.62
N ALA A 62 2.80 -2.51 14.79
CA ALA A 62 2.62 -3.01 13.43
C ALA A 62 2.07 -4.45 13.40
N ARG A 63 2.50 -5.32 14.31
CA ARG A 63 1.95 -6.69 14.42
C ARG A 63 0.48 -6.67 14.85
N THR A 64 0.15 -5.89 15.88
CA THR A 64 -1.25 -5.74 16.34
C THR A 64 -2.17 -5.28 15.21
N VAL A 65 -1.75 -4.28 14.44
CA VAL A 65 -2.53 -3.79 13.30
C VAL A 65 -2.65 -4.86 12.21
N ARG A 66 -1.55 -5.53 11.86
CA ARG A 66 -1.58 -6.60 10.85
C ARG A 66 -2.59 -7.69 11.24
N ASP A 67 -2.48 -8.22 12.44
CA ASP A 67 -3.27 -9.37 12.87
C ASP A 67 -4.76 -9.00 12.96
N HIS A 68 -5.06 -7.78 13.43
CA HIS A 68 -6.42 -7.25 13.43
C HIS A 68 -7.02 -7.19 12.02
N PHE A 69 -6.31 -6.58 11.06
CA PHE A 69 -6.85 -6.42 9.71
C PHE A 69 -6.90 -7.74 8.94
N LEU A 70 -6.00 -8.70 9.21
CA LEU A 70 -6.10 -10.06 8.67
C LEU A 70 -7.34 -10.78 9.21
N ALA A 71 -7.70 -10.57 10.48
CA ALA A 71 -8.94 -11.13 11.02
C ALA A 71 -10.18 -10.51 10.33
N LEU A 72 -10.18 -9.20 10.08
CA LEU A 72 -11.27 -8.54 9.34
C LEU A 72 -11.36 -9.02 7.89
N ALA A 73 -10.22 -9.34 7.26
CA ALA A 73 -10.14 -9.75 5.86
C ALA A 73 -10.88 -11.06 5.56
N ILE A 74 -11.16 -11.89 6.58
CA ILE A 74 -11.83 -13.19 6.44
C ILE A 74 -13.34 -13.03 6.18
N HIS A 75 -13.95 -11.93 6.67
CA HIS A 75 -15.39 -11.77 6.67
C HIS A 75 -15.88 -10.98 5.44
N LYS A 76 -16.67 -11.62 4.57
CA LYS A 76 -17.22 -11.01 3.34
C LYS A 76 -18.06 -9.74 3.56
N SER A 77 -18.70 -9.62 4.70
CA SER A 77 -19.48 -8.43 5.08
C SER A 77 -18.60 -7.24 5.51
N ASN A 78 -17.32 -7.48 5.79
CA ASN A 78 -16.41 -6.46 6.27
C ASN A 78 -15.85 -5.63 5.10
N PRO A 79 -15.75 -4.29 5.21
CA PRO A 79 -15.14 -3.46 4.19
C PRO A 79 -13.70 -3.85 3.83
N TYR A 80 -12.96 -4.49 4.74
CA TYR A 80 -11.59 -4.98 4.58
C TYR A 80 -11.50 -6.40 4.03
N TYR A 81 -12.62 -7.02 3.63
CA TYR A 81 -12.63 -8.35 3.04
C TYR A 81 -11.59 -8.51 1.92
N ASP A 82 -10.84 -9.61 1.95
CA ASP A 82 -9.79 -9.94 0.97
C ASP A 82 -8.62 -8.93 0.89
N VAL A 83 -8.44 -8.09 1.93
CA VAL A 83 -7.25 -7.25 2.01
C VAL A 83 -6.03 -8.10 2.37
N GLN A 84 -4.97 -7.96 1.58
CA GLN A 84 -3.67 -8.56 1.87
C GLN A 84 -2.83 -7.56 2.68
N VAL A 85 -2.29 -8.00 3.81
CA VAL A 85 -1.44 -7.16 4.67
C VAL A 85 -0.04 -7.75 4.73
N THR A 86 0.92 -7.07 4.11
CA THR A 86 2.33 -7.49 4.09
C THR A 86 3.17 -6.65 5.04
N PHE A 87 4.18 -7.26 5.63
CA PHE A 87 5.02 -6.68 6.68
C PHE A 87 6.44 -6.49 6.16
N SER A 88 7.04 -5.32 6.35
CA SER A 88 8.39 -5.00 5.89
C SER A 88 9.21 -4.23 6.93
N THR A 89 10.48 -4.60 7.02
CA THR A 89 11.50 -3.99 7.88
C THR A 89 11.95 -2.62 7.39
N ASP A 90 11.75 -2.31 6.10
CA ASP A 90 12.20 -1.07 5.46
C ASP A 90 11.11 0.02 5.52
N PRO A 91 11.18 0.97 6.46
CA PRO A 91 10.41 2.21 6.35
C PRO A 91 11.06 3.00 5.22
N CYS A 92 10.62 2.79 3.98
CA CYS A 92 11.03 3.67 2.91
C CYS A 92 10.48 5.07 3.25
N GLU A 93 11.36 5.97 3.72
CA GLU A 93 10.98 7.33 4.17
C GLU A 93 10.65 8.26 3.00
N LYS A 94 10.83 7.79 1.76
CA LYS A 94 10.46 8.48 0.52
C LYS A 94 9.23 7.83 -0.08
N GLN A 95 8.23 8.65 -0.39
CA GLN A 95 7.07 8.24 -1.18
C GLN A 95 7.56 7.73 -2.55
N LEU A 96 7.27 6.46 -2.86
CA LEU A 96 7.56 5.87 -4.16
C LEU A 96 6.45 6.27 -5.14
N ASN A 97 6.69 7.30 -5.94
CA ASN A 97 5.80 7.59 -7.06
C ASN A 97 5.95 6.47 -8.10
N LEU A 98 4.92 5.64 -8.23
CA LEU A 98 4.86 4.63 -9.28
C LEU A 98 4.54 5.35 -10.59
N GLU A 99 5.57 5.80 -11.30
CA GLU A 99 5.41 6.30 -12.67
C GLU A 99 4.99 5.11 -13.55
N SER A 100 3.72 5.10 -13.93
CA SER A 100 3.15 4.08 -14.80
C SER A 100 3.63 4.31 -16.23
N GLN A 101 4.90 4.01 -16.53
CA GLN A 101 5.39 3.92 -17.90
C GLN A 101 5.96 2.53 -18.16
N ILE A 102 5.07 1.53 -18.16
CA ILE A 102 5.30 0.36 -18.99
C ILE A 102 5.04 0.84 -20.42
N GLY A 103 6.11 1.23 -21.11
CA GLY A 103 6.05 1.66 -22.50
C GLY A 103 5.29 0.62 -23.33
N VAL A 104 4.14 1.03 -23.85
CA VAL A 104 3.39 0.24 -24.83
C VAL A 104 4.35 -0.09 -25.98
N PRO A 105 4.56 -1.36 -26.35
CA PRO A 105 5.40 -1.67 -27.50
C PRO A 105 4.74 -1.07 -28.74
N GLN A 106 5.29 0.03 -29.27
CA GLN A 106 4.87 0.53 -30.57
C GLN A 106 5.24 -0.53 -31.61
N HIS A 107 4.24 -1.31 -32.03
CA HIS A 107 4.34 -2.19 -33.19
C HIS A 107 4.75 -1.34 -34.39
N ARG A 108 6.04 -1.35 -34.74
CA ARG A 108 6.54 -0.75 -35.98
C ARG A 108 5.84 -1.44 -37.15
N ARG A 109 4.85 -0.76 -37.75
CA ARG A 109 4.30 -1.16 -39.04
C ARG A 109 5.39 -0.97 -40.09
N ASN A 110 6.08 -2.06 -40.38
CA ASN A 110 6.97 -2.17 -41.52
C ASN A 110 6.11 -2.13 -42.80
N ARG A 111 5.97 -0.96 -43.41
CA ARG A 111 5.43 -0.84 -44.78
C ARG A 111 6.59 -0.78 -45.76
N GLY A 112 7.15 -1.95 -46.03
CA GLY A 112 7.87 -2.17 -47.28
C GLY A 112 6.86 -2.43 -48.39
N ARG A 113 6.86 -1.59 -49.43
CA ARG A 113 6.48 -2.02 -50.78
C ARG A 113 7.24 -1.20 -51.82
N ARG A 114 8.09 -1.92 -52.54
CA ARG A 114 8.82 -1.56 -53.76
C ARG A 114 7.88 -1.38 -54.96
N ALA A 115 8.49 -0.86 -56.03
CA ALA A 115 8.12 -0.84 -57.46
C ALA A 115 7.35 0.42 -57.88
N GLY A 116 7.75 1.20 -58.90
CA GLY A 116 8.64 0.94 -60.03
C GLY A 116 7.92 1.43 -61.29
N ALA A 117 8.45 2.48 -61.93
CA ALA A 117 8.32 2.88 -63.34
C ALA A 117 9.00 4.25 -63.49
#